data_AF-A0A7V9J4D7-F1
#
_entry.id   AF-A0A7V9J4D7-F1
#
_cell.length_a   1.000
_cell.length_b   1.000
_cell.length_c   1.000
_cell.angle_alpha   90.00
_cell.angle_beta   90.00
_cell.angle_gamma   90.00
#
_symmetry.space_group_name_H-M   'P 1'
#
loop_
_entity.id
_entity.type
_entity.pdbx_description
1 polymer ?
#
loop_
_entity_poly.entity_id
_entity_poly.type
_entity_poly.pdbx_seq_one_letter_code
_entity_poly.pdbx_strand_id
1 'polypeptide(L)'
;TRGFVDTGSNVMIGGFILGGGGGSTTVVIRAVGPSLTQFGVAGALADPTLELRNGDGTLVQNNDNWNDTENKTELVATGLQPGDDLESAIFASLPAGAYTAIVAGKNGTAGVGLVEVYRLP
;
A
#
# COMPACT_ATOMS: atom_id res chain seq x y z
N THR A 1 -5.89 1.98 -7.49
CA THR A 1 -7.26 2.45 -7.20
C THR A 1 -7.20 3.71 -6.36
N ARG A 2 -8.00 4.75 -6.64
CA ARG A 2 -8.09 5.99 -5.84
C ARG A 2 -9.50 6.13 -5.28
N GLY A 3 -9.63 6.63 -4.06
CA GLY A 3 -10.93 6.79 -3.40
C GLY A 3 -10.82 7.52 -2.07
N PHE A 4 -11.97 7.72 -1.42
CA PHE A 4 -12.01 8.28 -0.07
C PHE A 4 -11.77 7.16 0.95
N VAL A 5 -10.85 7.40 1.88
CA VAL A 5 -10.61 6.60 3.08
C VAL A 5 -11.32 7.31 4.22
N ASP A 6 -12.18 6.59 4.92
CA ASP A 6 -12.92 7.09 6.06
C ASP A 6 -12.49 6.33 7.33
N THR A 7 -13.12 6.64 8.44
CA THR A 7 -12.75 6.14 9.76
C THR A 7 -13.35 4.78 10.08
N GLY A 8 -12.84 4.14 11.14
CA GLY A 8 -13.34 2.84 11.60
C GLY A 8 -13.13 1.75 10.55
N SER A 9 -14.21 1.06 10.16
CA SER A 9 -14.15 -0.02 9.16
C SER A 9 -14.27 0.48 7.71
N ASN A 10 -14.46 1.79 7.49
CA ASN A 10 -14.64 2.38 6.16
C ASN A 10 -13.29 2.67 5.48
N VAL A 11 -12.46 1.65 5.40
CA VAL A 11 -11.11 1.69 4.81
C VAL A 11 -11.17 1.52 3.28
N MET A 12 -10.10 1.90 2.58
CA MET A 12 -9.97 1.60 1.16
C MET A 12 -9.35 0.22 0.96
N ILE A 13 -9.89 -0.53 0.00
CA ILE A 13 -9.41 -1.86 -0.34
C ILE A 13 -8.91 -1.90 -1.79
N GLY A 14 -7.67 -2.36 -1.96
CA GLY A 14 -7.08 -2.74 -3.24
C GLY A 14 -6.87 -4.25 -3.30
N GLY A 15 -7.84 -4.98 -3.84
CA GLY A 15 -7.71 -6.42 -4.07
C GLY A 15 -6.89 -6.73 -5.32
N PHE A 16 -6.02 -7.74 -5.26
CA PHE A 16 -5.28 -8.24 -6.42
C PHE A 16 -5.04 -9.75 -6.32
N ILE A 17 -4.77 -10.37 -7.48
CA ILE A 17 -4.50 -11.81 -7.57
C ILE A 17 -3.15 -11.99 -8.25
N LEU A 18 -2.27 -12.76 -7.61
CA LEU A 18 -1.02 -13.23 -8.21
C LEU A 18 -1.26 -14.62 -8.78
N GLY A 19 -1.22 -14.73 -10.10
CA GLY A 19 -1.29 -16.00 -10.82
C GLY A 19 0.09 -16.58 -11.15
N GLY A 20 0.11 -17.81 -11.68
CA GLY A 20 1.31 -18.42 -12.27
C GLY A 20 2.08 -19.36 -11.33
N GLY A 21 1.67 -20.64 -11.30
CA GLY A 21 2.47 -21.77 -10.79
C GLY A 21 2.94 -21.70 -9.33
N GLY A 22 3.77 -22.66 -8.92
CA GLY A 22 4.27 -22.82 -7.54
C GLY A 22 5.39 -21.87 -7.14
N GLY A 23 5.50 -20.70 -7.77
CA GLY A 23 6.55 -19.71 -7.52
C GLY A 23 6.05 -18.49 -6.73
N SER A 24 7.01 -17.65 -6.29
CA SER A 24 6.74 -16.35 -5.67
C SER A 24 6.90 -15.22 -6.70
N THR A 25 6.06 -14.21 -6.62
CA THR A 25 6.14 -12.95 -7.38
C THR A 25 6.50 -11.82 -6.44
N THR A 26 7.53 -11.05 -6.80
CA THR A 26 7.89 -9.85 -6.04
C THR A 26 7.00 -8.68 -6.46
N VAL A 27 6.46 -7.97 -5.46
CA VAL A 27 5.58 -6.82 -5.64
C VAL A 27 6.00 -5.64 -4.77
N VAL A 28 5.65 -4.45 -5.24
CA VAL A 28 5.61 -3.22 -4.43
C VAL A 28 4.16 -2.77 -4.32
N ILE A 29 3.70 -2.54 -3.09
CA ILE A 29 2.35 -2.04 -2.79
C ILE A 29 2.51 -0.70 -2.11
N ARG A 30 1.78 0.32 -2.54
CA ARG A 30 1.90 1.69 -1.99
C ARG A 30 0.56 2.22 -1.55
N ALA A 31 0.56 2.96 -0.45
CA ALA A 31 -0.54 3.84 -0.06
C ALA A 31 -0.05 5.28 -0.12
N VAL A 32 -0.63 6.05 -1.04
CA VAL A 32 -0.22 7.42 -1.38
C VAL A 32 -1.30 8.38 -0.90
N GLY A 33 -0.88 9.45 -0.24
CA GLY A 33 -1.72 10.41 0.45
C GLY A 33 -1.18 11.84 0.23
N PRO A 34 -0.25 12.36 1.04
CA PRO A 34 0.30 13.70 0.90
C PRO A 34 0.80 14.05 -0.50
N SER A 35 1.42 13.09 -1.21
CA SER A 35 1.90 13.30 -2.58
C SER A 35 0.78 13.57 -3.58
N LEU A 36 -0.49 13.32 -3.25
CA LEU A 36 -1.62 13.64 -4.13
C LEU A 36 -1.89 15.15 -4.22
N THR A 37 -1.45 15.93 -3.23
CA THR A 37 -1.67 17.39 -3.19
C THR A 37 -0.99 18.11 -4.36
N GLN A 38 0.19 17.63 -4.80
CA GLN A 38 0.90 18.17 -5.97
C GLN A 38 0.11 18.01 -7.28
N PHE A 39 -0.85 17.08 -7.31
CA PHE A 39 -1.74 16.85 -8.46
C PHE A 39 -3.11 17.55 -8.30
N GLY A 40 -3.23 18.48 -7.34
CA GLY A 40 -4.45 19.25 -7.09
C GLY A 40 -5.55 18.47 -6.37
N VAL A 41 -5.23 17.33 -5.76
CA VAL A 41 -6.20 16.57 -4.95
C VAL A 41 -6.37 17.26 -3.60
N ALA A 42 -7.48 17.97 -3.44
CA ALA A 42 -7.88 18.53 -2.14
C ALA A 42 -8.28 17.42 -1.17
N GLY A 43 -7.98 17.62 0.13
CA GLY A 43 -8.35 16.67 1.18
C GLY A 43 -7.65 15.31 1.05
N ALA A 44 -6.41 15.29 0.56
CA ALA A 44 -5.60 14.08 0.53
C ALA A 44 -5.40 13.52 1.94
N LEU A 45 -5.37 12.19 2.06
CA LEU A 45 -5.14 11.51 3.32
C LEU A 45 -3.73 11.85 3.82
N ALA A 46 -3.64 12.46 5.01
CA ALA A 46 -2.39 13.07 5.47
C ALA A 46 -1.32 12.07 5.93
N ASP A 47 -1.74 10.90 6.39
CA ASP A 47 -0.85 9.87 6.94
C ASP A 47 -1.48 8.48 6.65
N PRO A 48 -1.30 7.96 5.42
CA PRO A 48 -1.88 6.68 5.01
C PRO A 48 -1.10 5.49 5.58
N THR A 49 -1.79 4.57 6.24
CA THR A 49 -1.26 3.26 6.66
C THR A 49 -1.64 2.17 5.67
N LEU A 50 -0.84 1.11 5.59
CA LEU A 50 -1.05 -0.01 4.67
C LEU A 50 -0.94 -1.36 5.39
N GLU A 51 -1.99 -2.18 5.28
CA GLU A 51 -1.93 -3.61 5.60
C GLU A 51 -2.03 -4.46 4.33
N LEU A 52 -1.28 -5.56 4.28
CA LEU A 52 -1.41 -6.61 3.29
C LEU A 52 -1.97 -7.86 3.96
N ARG A 53 -3.08 -8.37 3.44
CA ARG A 53 -3.69 -9.63 3.89
C ARG A 53 -3.77 -10.66 2.78
N ASN A 54 -3.61 -11.94 3.12
CA ASN A 54 -3.76 -13.05 2.17
C ASN A 54 -5.24 -13.42 1.97
N GLY A 55 -5.51 -14.44 1.15
CA GLY A 55 -6.86 -14.91 0.83
C GLY A 55 -7.67 -15.41 2.02
N ASP A 56 -7.00 -15.81 3.11
CA ASP A 56 -7.65 -16.22 4.37
C ASP A 56 -7.90 -15.03 5.31
N GLY A 57 -7.54 -13.81 4.91
CA GLY A 57 -7.61 -12.60 5.74
C GLY A 57 -6.50 -12.49 6.79
N THR A 58 -5.48 -13.36 6.73
CA THR A 58 -4.32 -13.32 7.62
C THR A 58 -3.44 -12.14 7.25
N LEU A 59 -2.99 -11.39 8.26
CA LEU A 59 -2.02 -10.32 8.07
C LEU A 59 -0.69 -10.90 7.60
N VAL A 60 -0.23 -10.44 6.44
CA VAL A 60 1.06 -10.81 5.85
C VAL A 60 2.12 -9.80 6.28
N GLN A 61 1.80 -8.51 6.12
CA GLN A 61 2.70 -7.40 6.43
C GLN A 61 1.90 -6.12 6.62
N ASN A 62 2.42 -5.17 7.39
CA ASN A 62 1.88 -3.82 7.50
C ASN A 62 3.01 -2.78 7.46
N ASN A 63 2.66 -1.55 7.10
CA ASN A 63 3.56 -0.41 7.10
C ASN A 63 2.78 0.89 7.36
N ASP A 64 3.49 1.89 7.86
CA ASP A 64 2.98 3.23 8.21
C ASP A 64 3.78 4.29 7.41
N ASN A 65 5.11 4.24 7.52
CA ASN A 65 6.03 5.04 6.71
C ASN A 65 6.93 4.12 5.87
N TRP A 66 7.06 4.39 4.58
CA TRP A 66 7.84 3.55 3.65
C TRP A 66 9.32 3.47 4.03
N ASN A 67 9.83 4.53 4.65
CA ASN A 67 11.22 4.67 5.05
C ASN A 67 11.56 3.95 6.37
N ASP A 68 10.56 3.43 7.07
CA ASP A 68 10.66 2.64 8.31
C ASP A 68 10.60 1.12 8.03
N THR A 69 10.72 0.69 6.77
CA THR A 69 10.70 -0.73 6.38
C THR A 69 12.08 -1.39 6.40
N GLU A 70 12.15 -2.67 6.77
CA GLU A 70 13.37 -3.48 6.66
C GLU A 70 13.87 -3.57 5.20
N ASN A 71 12.95 -3.52 4.22
CA ASN A 71 13.23 -3.63 2.79
C ASN A 71 13.36 -2.26 2.09
N LYS A 72 13.70 -1.20 2.82
CA LYS A 72 13.84 0.16 2.26
C LYS A 72 14.83 0.20 1.10
N THR A 73 15.96 -0.50 1.24
CA THR A 73 17.02 -0.51 0.22
C THR A 73 16.51 -1.12 -1.09
N GLU A 74 15.83 -2.25 -1.00
CA GLU A 74 15.20 -2.95 -2.12
C GLU A 74 14.12 -2.08 -2.76
N LEU A 75 13.26 -1.46 -1.95
CA LEU A 75 12.23 -0.54 -2.42
C LEU A 75 12.83 0.64 -3.19
N VAL A 76 13.86 1.30 -2.65
CA VAL A 76 14.56 2.40 -3.32
C VAL A 76 15.23 1.93 -4.62
N ALA A 77 15.79 0.73 -4.64
CA ALA A 77 16.38 0.14 -5.84
C ALA A 77 15.37 -0.08 -6.97
N THR A 78 14.07 -0.23 -6.65
CA THR A 78 13.00 -0.28 -7.68
C THR A 78 12.66 1.09 -8.27
N GLY A 79 13.00 2.19 -7.60
CA GLY A 79 12.53 3.54 -7.94
C GLY A 79 11.04 3.78 -7.67
N LEU A 80 10.37 2.88 -6.94
CA LEU A 80 8.94 2.96 -6.63
C LEU A 80 8.66 3.48 -5.23
N GLN A 81 9.64 3.98 -4.47
CA GLN A 81 9.35 4.62 -3.19
C GLN A 81 8.33 5.77 -3.34
N PRO A 82 7.40 5.94 -2.38
CA PRO A 82 6.51 7.10 -2.35
C PRO A 82 7.27 8.44 -2.28
N GLY A 83 6.56 9.53 -2.59
CA GLY A 83 7.15 10.87 -2.68
C GLY A 83 7.23 11.60 -1.34
N ASP A 84 6.42 11.21 -0.37
CA ASP A 84 6.37 11.77 0.98
C ASP A 84 6.75 10.69 2.00
N ASP A 85 7.48 11.07 3.05
CA ASP A 85 7.96 10.15 4.09
C ASP A 85 6.83 9.56 4.96
N LEU A 86 5.66 10.21 5.00
CA LEU A 86 4.47 9.72 5.71
C LEU A 86 3.63 8.73 4.89
N GLU A 87 4.08 8.38 3.67
CA GLU A 87 3.37 7.42 2.84
C GLU A 87 3.84 5.99 3.10
N SER A 88 2.93 5.03 3.04
CA SER A 88 3.28 3.62 3.26
C SER A 88 3.71 2.90 1.99
N ALA A 89 4.65 1.97 2.14
CA ALA A 89 4.95 0.99 1.10
C ALA A 89 5.33 -0.38 1.66
N ILE A 90 5.00 -1.43 0.92
CA ILE A 90 5.39 -2.82 1.19
C ILE A 90 6.13 -3.36 -0.02
N PHE A 91 7.36 -3.84 0.19
CA PHE A 91 8.10 -4.67 -0.76
C PHE A 91 8.06 -6.12 -0.25
N ALA A 92 7.46 -7.02 -1.03
CA ALA A 92 7.26 -8.41 -0.61
C ALA A 92 7.38 -9.40 -1.78
N SER A 93 7.90 -10.60 -1.50
CA SER A 93 7.82 -11.74 -2.41
C SER A 93 6.70 -12.65 -1.95
N LEU A 94 5.67 -12.81 -2.78
CA LEU A 94 4.41 -13.44 -2.40
C LEU A 94 4.14 -14.66 -3.29
N PRO A 95 3.73 -15.82 -2.74
CA PRO A 95 3.27 -16.94 -3.56
C PRO A 95 2.03 -16.57 -4.38
N ALA A 96 1.67 -17.42 -5.35
CA ALA A 96 0.40 -17.29 -6.06
C ALA A 96 -0.78 -17.34 -5.07
N GLY A 97 -1.75 -16.43 -5.24
CA GLY A 97 -2.88 -16.29 -4.33
C GLY A 97 -3.64 -14.98 -4.49
N ALA A 98 -4.77 -14.89 -3.80
CA ALA A 98 -5.52 -13.65 -3.65
C ALA A 98 -4.96 -12.84 -2.46
N TYR A 99 -4.87 -11.53 -2.64
CA TYR A 99 -4.36 -10.60 -1.64
C TYR A 99 -5.22 -9.35 -1.58
N THR A 100 -5.26 -8.75 -0.39
CA THR A 100 -5.99 -7.53 -0.10
C THR A 100 -5.03 -6.52 0.49
N ALA A 101 -4.79 -5.41 -0.21
CA ALA A 101 -4.18 -4.22 0.35
C ALA A 101 -5.27 -3.37 1.02
N ILE A 102 -5.09 -3.04 2.29
CA ILE A 102 -6.03 -2.23 3.07
C ILE A 102 -5.33 -0.92 3.40
N VAL A 103 -5.94 0.20 3.00
CA VAL A 103 -5.45 1.55 3.28
C VAL A 103 -6.38 2.24 4.27
N ALA A 104 -5.81 2.70 5.37
CA ALA A 104 -6.50 3.45 6.41
C ALA A 104 -5.74 4.75 6.71
N GLY A 105 -6.41 5.71 7.36
CA GLY A 105 -5.73 6.87 7.93
C GLY A 105 -5.19 6.58 9.31
N LYS A 106 -3.93 6.94 9.58
CA LYS A 106 -3.36 6.83 10.92
C LYS A 106 -4.21 7.57 11.94
N ASN A 107 -4.34 6.98 13.13
CA ASN A 107 -5.17 7.49 14.22
C ASN A 107 -6.65 7.74 13.83
N GLY A 108 -7.16 7.04 12.81
CA GLY A 108 -8.55 7.20 12.35
C GLY A 108 -8.79 8.51 11.62
N THR A 109 -7.80 9.00 10.87
CA THR A 109 -7.98 10.14 9.96
C THR A 109 -8.68 9.71 8.66
N ALA A 110 -9.25 10.67 7.94
CA ALA A 110 -9.96 10.45 6.68
C ALA A 110 -9.40 11.36 5.59
N GLY A 111 -9.57 10.97 4.33
CA GLY A 111 -9.10 11.74 3.18
C GLY A 111 -9.03 10.91 1.91
N VAL A 112 -8.64 11.54 0.81
CA VAL A 112 -8.44 10.85 -0.47
C VAL A 112 -7.10 10.12 -0.44
N GLY A 113 -7.14 8.79 -0.62
CA GLY A 113 -5.96 7.94 -0.74
C GLY A 113 -5.85 7.32 -2.14
N LEU A 114 -4.67 6.83 -2.48
CA LEU A 114 -4.38 6.06 -3.68
C LEU A 114 -3.63 4.78 -3.27
N VAL A 115 -4.16 3.63 -3.65
CA VAL A 115 -3.47 2.34 -3.51
C VAL A 115 -2.96 1.87 -4.87
N GLU A 116 -1.71 1.46 -4.93
CA GLU A 116 -1.03 0.97 -6.13
C GLU A 116 -0.36 -0.37 -5.86
N VAL A 117 -0.35 -1.24 -6.88
CA VAL A 117 0.33 -2.54 -6.83
C VAL A 117 1.15 -2.69 -8.09
N TYR A 118 2.46 -2.86 -7.92
CA TYR A 118 3.42 -3.09 -8.98
C TYR A 118 3.96 -4.50 -8.86
N ARG A 119 3.87 -5.27 -9.94
CA ARG A 119 4.62 -6.52 -10.08
C ARG A 119 6.01 -6.19 -10.61
N LEU A 120 7.05 -6.74 -9.99
CA LEU A 120 8.42 -6.61 -10.48
C LEU A 120 8.76 -7.74 -11.47
N PRO A 121 9.73 -7.52 -12.38
CA PRO A 121 10.20 -8.52 -13.33
C PRO A 121 10.74 -9.80 -12.68
#